data_AF-A0S021-F1
#
_entry.id   AF-A0S021-F1
#
_cell.length_a   1.000
_cell.length_b   1.000
_cell.length_c   1.000
_cell.angle_alpha   90.00
_cell.angle_beta   90.00
_cell.angle_gamma   90.00
#
_symmetry.space_group_name_H-M   'P 1'
#
loop_
_entity.id
_entity.type
_entity.pdbx_description
1 polymer ?
#
loop_
_entity_poly.entity_id
_entity_poly.type
_entity_poly.pdbx_seq_one_letter_code
_entity_poly.pdbx_strand_id
1 'polypeptide(L)'
;MGEVVGEVTKPETINYRTLKPEMDGLFCEKIFGPSKDWECHCGKYKRVRHRGIVCERCGVEVTESRVRRHRMGFIKLAAPVSHVWYLKGIPSYVAILLDMPLRDVEQIVYFNCYVVLNAGDHQSLTYKQLLTEDEWLEIEDEIYAEDSDIENEPEVGIGAEALKQLLEDINLTETAEQLREDIAASKGQKRAKLIKRLRVIDNFIATEARPEWM
;
A
#
# COMPACT_ATOMS: atom_id res chain seq x y z
N MET A 1 1.30 -14.67 18.09
CA MET A 1 1.68 -14.47 16.68
C MET A 1 0.58 -15.08 15.85
N GLY A 2 -0.13 -14.28 15.05
CA GLY A 2 -1.18 -14.79 14.16
C GLY A 2 -0.56 -15.43 12.94
N GLU A 3 -1.14 -16.52 12.47
CA GLU A 3 -0.71 -17.20 11.24
C GLU A 3 -1.58 -16.70 10.09
N VAL A 4 -0.96 -16.28 8.98
CA VAL A 4 -1.68 -15.89 7.76
C VAL A 4 -1.92 -17.16 6.93
N VAL A 5 -3.17 -17.59 6.80
CA VAL A 5 -3.50 -18.95 6.33
C VAL A 5 -4.13 -18.99 4.93
N GLY A 6 -4.79 -17.92 4.49
CA GLY A 6 -5.44 -17.93 3.18
C GLY A 6 -6.07 -16.60 2.75
N GLU A 7 -6.41 -16.56 1.47
CA GLU A 7 -7.04 -15.42 0.80
C GLU A 7 -8.56 -15.49 0.89
N VAL A 8 -9.19 -14.37 1.26
CA VAL A 8 -10.64 -14.20 1.18
C VAL A 8 -10.98 -13.54 -0.16
N THR A 9 -11.77 -14.24 -0.99
CA THR A 9 -12.11 -13.77 -2.34
C THR A 9 -13.53 -13.24 -2.44
N LYS A 10 -14.43 -13.68 -1.56
CA LYS A 10 -15.83 -13.29 -1.62
C LYS A 10 -16.29 -12.55 -0.35
N PRO A 11 -17.27 -11.63 -0.47
CA PRO A 11 -17.78 -10.87 0.66
C PRO A 11 -18.82 -11.65 1.49
N GLU A 12 -19.26 -12.84 1.06
CA GLU A 12 -20.31 -13.54 1.78
C GLU A 12 -19.86 -14.03 3.15
N THR A 13 -20.82 -14.12 4.07
CA THR A 13 -20.58 -14.46 5.47
C THR A 13 -21.09 -15.86 5.78
N ILE A 14 -22.41 -16.01 5.85
CA ILE A 14 -23.11 -17.24 6.17
C ILE A 14 -24.27 -17.46 5.20
N ASN A 15 -24.57 -18.73 4.95
CA ASN A 15 -25.73 -19.11 4.16
C ASN A 15 -27.02 -18.87 4.96
N TYR A 16 -27.97 -18.14 4.38
CA TYR A 16 -29.22 -17.78 5.06
C TYR A 16 -30.12 -18.97 5.42
N ARG A 17 -30.04 -20.10 4.68
CA ARG A 17 -30.87 -21.29 4.96
C ARG A 17 -30.21 -22.23 5.94
N THR A 18 -28.92 -22.49 5.75
CA THR A 18 -28.21 -23.53 6.52
C THR A 18 -27.48 -22.98 7.74
N LEU A 19 -27.35 -21.66 7.86
CA LEU A 19 -26.56 -20.95 8.88
C LEU A 19 -25.08 -21.39 8.93
N LYS A 20 -24.61 -22.06 7.86
CA LYS A 20 -23.22 -22.47 7.73
C LYS A 20 -22.40 -21.36 7.06
N PRO A 21 -21.11 -21.21 7.42
CA PRO A 21 -20.21 -20.29 6.74
C PRO A 21 -20.09 -20.60 5.25
N GLU A 22 -20.08 -19.56 4.41
CA GLU A 22 -19.81 -19.71 2.99
C GLU A 22 -18.33 -19.99 2.72
N MET A 23 -18.05 -20.76 1.67
CA MET A 23 -16.68 -21.08 1.27
C MET A 23 -16.03 -19.88 0.57
N ASP A 24 -14.77 -19.63 0.90
CA ASP A 24 -13.95 -18.49 0.45
C ASP A 24 -14.50 -17.09 0.85
N GLY A 25 -15.51 -17.07 1.72
CA GLY A 25 -16.07 -15.87 2.34
C GLY A 25 -15.39 -15.45 3.65
N LEU A 26 -15.93 -14.42 4.29
CA LEU A 26 -15.38 -13.80 5.51
C LEU A 26 -15.36 -14.74 6.73
N PHE A 27 -16.17 -15.79 6.75
CA PHE A 27 -16.21 -16.78 7.83
C PHE A 27 -15.75 -18.18 7.40
N CYS A 28 -15.11 -18.29 6.22
CA CYS A 28 -14.70 -19.54 5.59
C CYS A 28 -13.94 -20.47 6.55
N GLU A 29 -14.48 -21.67 6.76
CA GLU A 29 -13.87 -22.67 7.65
C GLU A 29 -12.55 -23.23 7.13
N LYS A 30 -12.31 -23.15 5.81
CA LYS A 30 -11.03 -23.59 5.21
C LYS A 30 -9.88 -22.65 5.60
N ILE A 31 -10.14 -21.35 5.67
CA ILE A 31 -9.14 -20.32 6.00
C ILE A 31 -8.98 -20.21 7.52
N PHE A 32 -10.08 -19.95 8.22
CA PHE A 32 -10.03 -19.65 9.65
C PHE A 32 -10.04 -20.90 10.53
N GLY A 33 -10.46 -22.04 10.01
CA GLY A 33 -10.62 -23.29 10.76
C GLY A 33 -12.09 -23.64 11.08
N PRO A 34 -12.33 -24.85 11.62
CA PRO A 34 -13.66 -25.42 11.73
C PRO A 34 -14.54 -24.66 12.73
N SER A 35 -15.85 -24.63 12.47
CA SER A 35 -16.84 -24.00 13.38
C SER A 35 -17.06 -24.82 14.66
N LYS A 36 -16.93 -26.15 14.56
CA LYS A 36 -17.08 -27.09 15.66
C LYS A 36 -15.80 -27.85 15.90
N ASP A 37 -15.53 -28.20 17.16
CA ASP A 37 -14.33 -28.94 17.52
C ASP A 37 -14.30 -30.32 16.86
N TRP A 38 -13.19 -30.64 16.21
CA TRP A 38 -12.92 -31.95 15.61
C TRP A 38 -13.97 -32.38 14.56
N GLU A 39 -14.59 -31.43 13.87
CA GLU A 39 -15.57 -31.67 12.80
C GLU A 39 -15.30 -30.77 11.59
N CYS A 40 -15.21 -31.38 10.41
CA CYS A 40 -15.10 -30.61 9.16
C CYS A 40 -16.47 -30.08 8.70
N HIS A 41 -16.48 -29.01 7.90
CA HIS A 41 -17.70 -28.35 7.40
C HIS A 41 -18.77 -29.28 6.77
N CYS A 42 -18.32 -30.26 5.97
CA CYS A 42 -19.21 -31.21 5.30
C CYS A 42 -19.69 -32.38 6.19
N GLY A 43 -19.08 -32.54 7.38
CA GLY A 43 -19.39 -33.62 8.32
C GLY A 43 -18.84 -35.00 7.93
N LYS A 44 -18.00 -35.13 6.88
CA LYS A 44 -17.34 -36.40 6.50
C LYS A 44 -16.43 -36.91 7.62
N TYR A 45 -15.57 -36.03 8.14
CA TYR A 45 -14.69 -36.31 9.26
C TYR A 45 -15.25 -35.69 10.53
N LYS A 46 -15.43 -36.52 11.56
CA LYS A 46 -15.92 -36.15 12.90
C LYS A 46 -15.11 -36.86 13.97
N ARG A 47 -15.05 -36.22 15.15
CA ARG A 47 -14.39 -36.68 16.38
C ARG A 47 -12.86 -36.62 16.31
N VAL A 48 -12.24 -36.65 17.48
CA VAL A 48 -10.78 -36.47 17.69
C VAL A 48 -9.90 -37.46 16.91
N ARG A 49 -10.43 -38.63 16.53
CA ARG A 49 -9.68 -39.66 15.76
C ARG A 49 -9.07 -39.16 14.45
N HIS A 50 -9.68 -38.14 13.84
CA HIS A 50 -9.27 -37.56 12.55
C HIS A 50 -8.48 -36.26 12.72
N ARG A 51 -7.91 -36.03 13.91
CA ARG A 51 -7.12 -34.84 14.24
C ARG A 51 -6.02 -34.58 13.20
N GLY A 52 -5.95 -33.34 12.70
CA GLY A 52 -4.93 -32.88 11.76
C GLY A 52 -5.15 -33.35 10.31
N ILE A 53 -6.23 -34.05 10.02
CA ILE A 53 -6.59 -34.43 8.64
C ILE A 53 -7.32 -33.26 7.98
N VAL A 54 -6.89 -32.90 6.76
CA VAL A 54 -7.60 -31.96 5.89
C VAL A 54 -8.63 -32.71 5.06
N CYS A 55 -9.88 -32.26 5.10
CA CYS A 55 -10.95 -32.93 4.37
C CYS A 55 -10.82 -32.75 2.85
N GLU A 56 -10.74 -33.84 2.08
CA GLU A 56 -10.67 -33.80 0.59
C GLU A 56 -11.87 -33.10 -0.06
N ARG A 57 -13.04 -33.08 0.59
CA ARG A 57 -14.29 -32.55 0.01
C ARG A 57 -14.49 -31.06 0.25
N CYS A 58 -14.13 -30.57 1.42
CA CYS A 58 -14.34 -29.17 1.81
C CYS A 58 -13.05 -28.41 2.13
N GLY A 59 -11.88 -29.06 2.14
CA GLY A 59 -10.60 -28.45 2.46
C GLY A 59 -10.44 -28.00 3.92
N VAL A 60 -11.41 -28.30 4.79
CA VAL A 60 -11.37 -27.91 6.20
C VAL A 60 -10.54 -28.90 7.00
N GLU A 61 -9.58 -28.37 7.74
CA GLU A 61 -8.75 -29.11 8.68
C GLU A 61 -9.55 -29.48 9.94
N VAL A 62 -9.41 -30.73 10.38
CA VAL A 62 -10.06 -31.22 11.60
C VAL A 62 -9.22 -30.86 12.83
N THR A 63 -9.51 -29.71 13.41
CA THR A 63 -8.87 -29.17 14.62
C THR A 63 -9.90 -28.66 15.63
N GLU A 64 -9.42 -28.07 16.73
CA GLU A 64 -10.27 -27.29 17.63
C GLU A 64 -10.73 -26.00 16.95
N SER A 65 -11.94 -25.54 17.26
CA SER A 65 -12.50 -24.26 16.77
C SER A 65 -11.73 -23.04 17.27
N ARG A 66 -10.98 -23.18 18.37
CA ARG A 66 -10.15 -22.12 18.98
C ARG A 66 -9.09 -21.56 18.01
N VAL A 67 -8.67 -22.33 17.00
CA VAL A 67 -7.71 -21.86 15.99
C VAL A 67 -8.22 -20.62 15.23
N ARG A 68 -9.56 -20.46 15.09
CA ARG A 68 -10.21 -19.30 14.46
C ARG A 68 -9.88 -17.97 15.11
N ARG A 69 -9.43 -17.97 16.37
CA ARG A 69 -9.03 -16.75 17.09
C ARG A 69 -7.61 -16.27 16.75
N HIS A 70 -6.80 -17.12 16.12
CA HIS A 70 -5.38 -16.87 15.88
C HIS A 70 -5.01 -16.91 14.40
N ARG A 71 -5.81 -17.58 13.56
CA ARG A 71 -5.67 -17.57 12.10
C ARG A 71 -6.20 -16.28 11.51
N MET A 72 -5.38 -15.65 10.68
CA MET A 72 -5.71 -14.43 9.95
C MET A 72 -5.82 -14.76 8.46
N GLY A 73 -6.78 -14.14 7.80
CA GLY A 73 -6.90 -14.14 6.34
C GLY A 73 -6.34 -12.84 5.78
N PHE A 74 -6.05 -12.82 4.48
CA PHE A 74 -5.71 -11.61 3.75
C PHE A 74 -6.62 -11.43 2.54
N ILE A 75 -6.65 -10.22 2.01
CA ILE A 75 -7.32 -9.89 0.76
C ILE A 75 -6.23 -9.34 -0.17
N LYS A 76 -6.09 -9.93 -1.35
CA LYS A 76 -5.20 -9.39 -2.37
C LYS A 76 -5.90 -8.21 -3.04
N LEU A 77 -5.35 -7.01 -2.86
CA LEU A 77 -5.86 -5.82 -3.52
C LEU A 77 -5.45 -5.85 -5.01
N ALA A 78 -6.34 -5.35 -5.87
CA ALA A 78 -6.09 -5.26 -7.30
C ALA A 78 -5.09 -4.13 -7.64
N ALA A 79 -5.13 -3.05 -6.85
CA ALA A 79 -4.25 -1.89 -6.95
C ALA A 79 -3.73 -1.54 -5.55
N PRO A 80 -2.55 -0.90 -5.43
CA PRO A 80 -2.06 -0.42 -4.15
C PRO A 80 -2.96 0.69 -3.60
N VAL A 81 -3.02 0.79 -2.27
CA VAL A 81 -3.81 1.81 -1.57
C VAL A 81 -2.95 2.37 -0.45
N SER A 82 -2.90 3.69 -0.34
CA SER A 82 -2.17 4.37 0.74
C SER A 82 -2.84 4.14 2.09
N HIS A 83 -2.08 3.83 3.12
CA HIS A 83 -2.64 3.66 4.45
C HIS A 83 -3.03 5.02 5.08
N VAL A 84 -4.29 5.14 5.50
CA VAL A 84 -4.90 6.41 5.95
C VAL A 84 -4.15 7.05 7.11
N TRP A 85 -3.56 6.27 8.03
CA TRP A 85 -2.81 6.84 9.17
C TRP A 85 -1.53 7.57 8.77
N TYR A 86 -0.84 7.11 7.71
CA TYR A 86 0.39 7.76 7.25
C TYR A 86 0.10 8.94 6.34
N LEU A 87 -1.04 8.91 5.63
CA LEU A 87 -1.52 10.00 4.79
C LEU A 87 -2.15 11.13 5.61
N LYS A 88 -3.23 10.87 6.34
CA LYS A 88 -4.03 11.88 7.07
C LYS A 88 -3.59 12.13 8.52
N GLY A 89 -2.59 11.38 8.99
CA GLY A 89 -2.01 11.60 10.32
C GLY A 89 -1.49 13.03 10.46
N ILE A 90 -1.52 13.57 11.69
CA ILE A 90 -0.90 14.85 12.01
C ILE A 90 0.31 14.56 12.92
N PRO A 91 1.56 14.67 12.44
CA PRO A 91 1.95 15.01 11.07
C PRO A 91 1.82 13.83 10.08
N SER A 92 1.72 14.14 8.79
CA SER A 92 1.69 13.14 7.70
C SER A 92 3.12 12.71 7.38
N TYR A 93 3.41 11.41 7.54
CA TYR A 93 4.74 10.87 7.28
C TYR A 93 5.07 10.86 5.79
N VAL A 94 4.08 10.54 4.96
CA VAL A 94 4.20 10.55 3.49
C VAL A 94 4.58 11.95 2.99
N ALA A 95 3.84 12.98 3.43
CA ALA A 95 4.11 14.37 3.03
C ALA A 95 5.51 14.84 3.47
N ILE A 96 5.92 14.46 4.70
CA ILE A 96 7.26 14.80 5.20
C ILE A 96 8.37 14.13 4.38
N LEU A 97 8.23 12.85 4.03
CA LEU A 97 9.23 12.14 3.23
C LEU A 97 9.37 12.74 1.83
N LEU A 98 8.24 13.00 1.17
CA LEU A 98 8.20 13.54 -0.18
C LEU A 98 8.58 15.03 -0.26
N ASP A 99 8.60 15.74 0.88
CA ASP A 99 8.76 17.19 1.01
C ASP A 99 7.67 18.01 0.30
N MET A 100 6.49 17.42 0.14
CA MET A 100 5.31 18.04 -0.45
C MET A 100 4.32 18.46 0.65
N PRO A 101 3.51 19.51 0.45
CA PRO A 101 2.44 19.80 1.39
C PRO A 101 1.36 18.72 1.32
N LEU A 102 0.67 18.48 2.45
CA LEU A 102 -0.35 17.43 2.55
C LEU A 102 -1.46 17.56 1.50
N ARG A 103 -1.88 18.80 1.19
CA ARG A 103 -2.92 19.08 0.21
C ARG A 103 -2.59 18.51 -1.17
N ASP A 104 -1.33 18.60 -1.56
CA ASP A 104 -0.85 18.18 -2.89
C ASP A 104 -0.80 16.67 -2.97
N VAL A 105 -0.30 16.00 -1.92
CA VAL A 105 -0.33 14.55 -1.79
C VAL A 105 -1.76 14.02 -1.84
N GLU A 106 -2.71 14.70 -1.17
CA GLU A 106 -4.12 14.35 -1.26
C GLU A 106 -4.70 14.53 -2.67
N GLN A 107 -4.31 15.57 -3.43
CA GLN A 107 -4.76 15.71 -4.83
C GLN A 107 -4.35 14.52 -5.69
N ILE A 108 -3.11 14.02 -5.51
CA ILE A 108 -2.61 12.85 -6.23
C ILE A 108 -3.42 11.60 -5.85
N VAL A 109 -3.59 11.35 -4.54
CA VAL A 109 -4.30 10.15 -4.04
C VAL A 109 -5.78 10.15 -4.43
N TYR A 110 -6.41 11.33 -4.50
CA TYR A 110 -7.81 11.48 -4.88
C TYR A 110 -8.06 11.60 -6.38
N PHE A 111 -7.05 11.37 -7.22
CA PHE A 111 -7.15 11.43 -8.68
C PHE A 111 -7.53 12.82 -9.24
N ASN A 112 -7.14 13.90 -8.56
CA ASN A 112 -7.41 15.26 -9.04
C ASN A 112 -6.24 15.85 -9.87
N CYS A 113 -5.01 15.44 -9.57
CA CYS A 113 -3.80 15.94 -10.24
C CYS A 113 -2.85 14.78 -10.53
N TYR A 114 -2.15 14.88 -11.65
CA TYR A 114 -1.00 14.05 -11.97
C TYR A 114 0.23 14.56 -11.25
N VAL A 115 1.19 13.67 -11.02
CA VAL A 115 2.52 14.02 -10.52
C VAL A 115 3.58 13.50 -11.49
N VAL A 116 4.58 14.33 -11.77
CA VAL A 116 5.71 13.97 -12.61
C VAL A 116 6.61 13.00 -11.85
N LEU A 117 6.71 11.77 -12.35
CA LEU A 117 7.58 10.71 -11.86
C LEU A 117 8.95 10.78 -12.51
N ASN A 118 8.98 11.01 -13.83
CA ASN A 118 10.18 11.26 -14.59
C ASN A 118 9.93 12.41 -15.59
N ALA A 119 10.80 13.41 -15.58
CA ALA A 119 10.65 14.57 -16.47
C ALA A 119 11.06 14.27 -17.93
N GLY A 120 11.78 13.16 -18.16
CA GLY A 120 12.32 12.85 -19.48
C GLY A 120 13.23 13.97 -20.00
N ASP A 121 13.12 14.27 -21.29
CA ASP A 121 13.88 15.36 -21.94
C ASP A 121 13.09 16.69 -22.02
N HIS A 122 11.90 16.75 -21.40
CA HIS A 122 11.05 17.93 -21.47
C HIS A 122 11.58 19.07 -20.59
N GLN A 123 11.87 20.23 -21.18
CA GLN A 123 12.50 21.36 -20.48
C GLN A 123 11.59 22.01 -19.42
N SER A 124 10.26 21.90 -19.57
CA SER A 124 9.32 22.54 -18.64
C SER A 124 9.00 21.69 -17.40
N LEU A 125 9.22 20.38 -17.45
CA LEU A 125 8.77 19.46 -16.42
C LEU A 125 9.84 19.30 -15.34
N THR A 126 9.39 19.36 -14.09
CA THR A 126 10.25 19.09 -12.93
C THR A 126 9.73 17.89 -12.15
N TYR A 127 10.64 17.09 -11.61
CA TYR A 127 10.29 15.98 -10.72
C TYR A 127 9.41 16.44 -9.55
N LYS A 128 8.34 15.69 -9.24
CA LYS A 128 7.30 16.00 -8.23
C LYS A 128 6.46 17.26 -8.51
N GLN A 129 6.51 17.79 -9.72
CA GLN A 129 5.56 18.82 -10.16
C GLN A 129 4.16 18.21 -10.26
N LEU A 130 3.16 18.96 -9.80
CA LEU A 130 1.75 18.62 -9.99
C LEU A 130 1.29 19.19 -11.32
N LEU A 131 0.50 18.41 -12.04
CA LEU A 131 -0.15 18.81 -13.28
C LEU A 131 -1.65 18.57 -13.15
N THR A 132 -2.44 19.55 -13.54
CA THR A 132 -3.87 19.36 -13.79
C THR A 132 -4.10 18.55 -15.06
N GLU A 133 -5.33 18.06 -15.25
CA GLU A 133 -5.68 17.31 -16.46
C GLU A 133 -5.49 18.15 -17.73
N ASP A 134 -5.90 19.42 -17.71
CA ASP A 134 -5.74 20.34 -18.84
C ASP A 134 -4.26 20.60 -19.16
N GLU A 135 -3.43 20.85 -18.13
CA GLU A 135 -1.98 21.07 -18.31
C GLU A 135 -1.28 19.81 -18.83
N TRP A 136 -1.69 18.62 -18.38
CA TRP A 136 -1.13 17.38 -18.89
C TRP A 136 -1.51 17.16 -20.36
N LEU A 137 -2.76 17.43 -20.75
CA LEU A 137 -3.20 17.33 -22.14
C LEU A 137 -2.41 18.25 -23.07
N GLU A 138 -2.18 19.50 -22.66
CA GLU A 138 -1.37 20.46 -23.44
C GLU A 138 0.07 19.94 -23.63
N ILE A 139 0.68 19.41 -22.58
CA ILE A 139 2.03 18.86 -22.62
C ILE A 139 2.08 17.57 -23.45
N GLU A 140 1.06 16.72 -23.35
CA GLU A 140 0.93 15.51 -24.15
C GLU A 140 0.83 15.84 -25.65
N ASP A 141 0.04 16.85 -26.01
CA ASP A 141 -0.07 17.34 -27.39
C ASP A 141 1.27 17.90 -27.92
N GLU A 142 2.05 18.59 -27.08
CA GLU A 142 3.38 19.08 -27.43
C GLU A 142 4.38 17.92 -27.66
N ILE A 143 4.30 16.87 -26.85
CA ILE A 143 5.19 15.70 -26.96
C ILE A 143 4.94 14.93 -28.26
N TYR A 144 3.68 14.77 -28.66
CA TYR A 144 3.32 14.02 -29.88
C TYR A 144 3.24 14.87 -31.14
N ALA A 145 3.62 16.15 -31.09
CA ALA A 145 3.72 16.99 -32.27
C ALA A 145 4.79 16.46 -33.26
N GLU A 146 4.54 16.60 -34.56
CA GLU A 146 5.45 16.08 -35.62
C GLU A 146 6.88 16.66 -35.58
N ASP A 147 7.06 17.81 -34.91
CA ASP A 147 8.33 18.53 -34.75
C ASP A 147 9.00 18.31 -33.36
N SER A 148 8.57 17.32 -32.57
CA SER A 148 9.15 17.10 -31.23
C SER A 148 10.51 16.39 -31.27
N ASP A 149 11.50 16.97 -30.60
CA ASP A 149 12.86 16.41 -30.44
C ASP A 149 12.98 15.49 -29.18
N ILE A 150 11.86 14.97 -28.67
CA ILE A 150 11.81 14.24 -27.40
C ILE A 150 12.09 12.76 -27.65
N GLU A 151 13.26 12.27 -27.22
CA GLU A 151 13.59 10.83 -27.27
C GLU A 151 13.10 10.09 -26.02
N ASN A 152 13.18 10.71 -24.84
CA ASN A 152 12.66 10.14 -23.59
C ASN A 152 11.34 10.82 -23.19
N GLU A 153 10.24 10.06 -23.30
CA GLU A 153 8.91 10.49 -22.89
C GLU A 153 8.86 10.74 -21.36
N PRO A 154 8.20 11.83 -20.91
CA PRO A 154 7.98 12.05 -19.49
C PRO A 154 6.98 11.05 -18.93
N GLU A 155 7.28 10.52 -17.75
CA GLU A 155 6.38 9.63 -17.01
C GLU A 155 5.63 10.45 -15.97
N VAL A 156 4.31 10.47 -16.08
CA VAL A 156 3.42 11.02 -15.07
C VAL A 156 2.55 9.92 -14.46
N GLY A 157 2.25 10.07 -13.18
CA GLY A 157 1.42 9.11 -12.46
C GLY A 157 0.30 9.80 -11.70
N ILE A 158 -0.72 9.02 -11.35
CA ILE A 158 -1.82 9.47 -10.48
C ILE A 158 -2.17 8.38 -9.46
N GLY A 159 -2.84 8.76 -8.38
CA GLY A 159 -3.32 7.83 -7.35
C GLY A 159 -2.22 7.28 -6.44
N ALA A 160 -2.54 6.17 -5.78
CA ALA A 160 -1.64 5.52 -4.83
C ALA A 160 -0.45 4.81 -5.51
N GLU A 161 -0.57 4.46 -6.79
CA GLU A 161 0.53 3.88 -7.58
C GLU A 161 1.66 4.88 -7.78
N ALA A 162 1.33 6.11 -8.20
CA ALA A 162 2.30 7.18 -8.32
C ALA A 162 2.97 7.51 -6.99
N LEU A 163 2.19 7.53 -5.91
CA LEU A 163 2.73 7.76 -4.57
C LEU A 163 3.71 6.67 -4.14
N LYS A 164 3.40 5.41 -4.44
CA LYS A 164 4.26 4.26 -4.17
C LYS A 164 5.59 4.41 -4.92
N GLN A 165 5.55 4.72 -6.21
CA GLN A 165 6.75 4.92 -7.03
C GLN A 165 7.61 6.07 -6.49
N LEU A 166 7.00 7.23 -6.17
CA LEU A 166 7.72 8.35 -5.57
C LEU A 166 8.39 8.01 -4.23
N LEU A 167 7.86 7.06 -3.47
CA LEU A 167 8.45 6.59 -2.21
C LEU A 167 9.56 5.56 -2.46
N GLU A 168 9.42 4.71 -3.47
CA GLU A 168 10.45 3.73 -3.90
C GLU A 168 11.70 4.44 -4.45
N ASP A 169 11.53 5.56 -5.15
CA ASP A 169 12.62 6.34 -5.74
C ASP A 169 13.48 7.10 -4.71
N ILE A 170 13.06 7.14 -3.43
CA ILE A 170 13.81 7.87 -2.40
C ILE A 170 15.02 7.04 -1.94
N ASN A 171 16.21 7.47 -2.33
CA ASN A 171 17.43 7.01 -1.69
C ASN A 171 17.57 7.63 -0.29
N LEU A 172 17.18 6.86 0.74
CA LEU A 172 17.17 7.32 2.13
C LEU A 172 18.56 7.77 2.61
N THR A 173 19.61 7.06 2.24
CA THR A 173 20.99 7.35 2.67
C THR A 173 21.51 8.65 2.09
N GLU A 174 21.37 8.83 0.76
CA GLU A 174 21.81 10.05 0.07
C GLU A 174 20.98 11.25 0.52
N THR A 175 19.66 11.09 0.64
CA THR A 175 18.78 12.15 1.13
C THR A 175 19.14 12.57 2.56
N ALA A 176 19.50 11.63 3.43
CA ALA A 176 19.92 11.95 4.80
C ALA A 176 21.22 12.76 4.84
N GLU A 177 22.19 12.44 3.98
CA GLU A 177 23.44 13.19 3.87
C GLU A 177 23.20 14.62 3.36
N GLN A 178 22.45 14.77 2.26
CA GLN A 178 22.06 16.07 1.72
C GLN A 178 21.32 16.92 2.78
N LEU A 179 20.38 16.33 3.52
CA LEU A 179 19.65 17.05 4.57
C LEU A 179 20.57 17.52 5.71
N ARG A 180 21.62 16.76 6.07
CA ARG A 180 22.58 17.18 7.10
C ARG A 180 23.38 18.39 6.66
N GLU A 181 23.77 18.46 5.40
CA GLU A 181 24.43 19.63 4.80
C GLU A 181 23.50 20.84 4.76
N ASP A 182 22.26 20.66 4.27
CA ASP A 182 21.26 21.73 4.19
C ASP A 182 20.89 22.31 5.56
N ILE A 183 20.88 21.48 6.60
CA ILE A 183 20.62 21.91 7.99
C ILE A 183 21.76 22.80 8.51
N ALA A 184 23.00 22.55 8.09
CA ALA A 184 24.15 23.38 8.46
C ALA A 184 24.08 24.76 7.80
N ALA A 185 23.63 24.83 6.54
CA ALA A 185 23.47 26.08 5.79
C ALA A 185 22.20 26.87 6.16
N SER A 186 21.13 26.18 6.59
CA SER A 186 19.82 26.80 6.85
C SER A 186 19.67 27.36 8.26
N LYS A 187 18.85 28.41 8.41
CA LYS A 187 18.48 29.02 9.71
C LYS A 187 16.96 29.14 9.86
N GLY A 188 16.49 29.33 11.10
CA GLY A 188 15.08 29.60 11.40
C GLY A 188 14.12 28.43 11.10
N GLN A 189 12.94 28.77 10.55
CA GLN A 189 11.87 27.79 10.27
C GLN A 189 12.27 26.73 9.23
N LYS A 190 13.06 27.10 8.20
CA LYS A 190 13.54 26.15 7.19
C LYS A 190 14.36 25.03 7.83
N ARG A 191 15.29 25.39 8.73
CA ARG A 191 16.08 24.42 9.50
C ARG A 191 15.19 23.49 10.34
N ALA A 192 14.15 24.02 10.99
CA ALA A 192 13.22 23.20 11.77
C ALA A 192 12.44 22.19 10.91
N LYS A 193 12.06 22.54 9.66
CA LYS A 193 11.42 21.62 8.71
C LYS A 193 12.37 20.49 8.31
N LEU A 194 13.61 20.84 7.94
CA LEU A 194 14.64 19.87 7.54
C LEU A 194 14.98 18.88 8.67
N ILE A 195 15.10 19.36 9.92
CA ILE A 195 15.34 18.50 11.08
C ILE A 195 14.20 17.48 11.28
N LYS A 196 12.94 17.89 11.09
CA LYS A 196 11.79 16.96 11.20
C LYS A 196 11.84 15.89 10.12
N ARG A 197 12.19 16.25 8.88
CA ARG A 197 12.34 15.31 7.76
C ARG A 197 13.49 14.33 7.99
N LEU A 198 14.67 14.84 8.36
CA LEU A 198 15.84 14.01 8.69
C LEU A 198 15.52 13.00 9.79
N ARG A 199 14.81 13.42 10.85
CA ARG A 199 14.43 12.52 11.94
C ARG A 199 13.56 11.34 11.46
N VAL A 200 12.66 11.57 10.52
CA VAL A 200 11.82 10.50 9.96
C VAL A 200 12.68 9.54 9.13
N ILE A 201 13.56 10.07 8.27
CA ILE A 201 14.46 9.27 7.44
C ILE A 201 15.43 8.44 8.30
N ASP A 202 16.05 9.03 9.32
CA ASP A 202 16.94 8.32 10.24
C ASP A 202 16.22 7.17 10.95
N ASN A 203 14.91 7.33 11.27
CA ASN A 203 14.12 6.23 11.84
C ASN A 203 13.88 5.09 10.84
N PHE A 204 13.64 5.40 9.56
CA PHE A 204 13.50 4.38 8.52
C PHE A 204 14.81 3.62 8.30
N ILE A 205 15.93 4.34 8.24
CA ILE A 205 17.27 3.74 8.14
C ILE A 205 17.55 2.84 9.35
N ALA A 206 17.28 3.30 10.56
CA ALA A 206 17.55 2.54 11.79
C ALA A 206 16.66 1.29 11.95
N THR A 207 15.45 1.29 11.37
CA THR A 207 14.52 0.16 11.45
C THR A 207 14.59 -0.77 10.24
N GLU A 208 15.38 -0.41 9.22
CA GLU A 208 15.42 -1.07 7.90
C GLU A 208 14.03 -1.17 7.24
N ALA A 209 13.08 -0.35 7.70
CA ALA A 209 11.75 -0.28 7.11
C ALA A 209 11.82 0.48 5.80
N ARG A 210 11.02 0.05 4.83
CA ARG A 210 10.96 0.69 3.53
C ARG A 210 9.81 1.69 3.43
N PRO A 211 10.02 2.89 2.86
CA PRO A 211 8.98 3.92 2.75
C PRO A 211 7.72 3.46 2.02
N GLU A 212 7.86 2.61 1.00
CA GLU A 212 6.78 2.12 0.16
C GLU A 212 5.81 1.13 0.85
N TRP A 213 6.09 0.75 2.10
CA TRP A 213 5.20 -0.10 2.90
C TRP A 213 4.05 0.69 3.57
N MET A 214 4.04 2.01 3.45
CA MET A 214 2.98 2.90 3.96
C MET A 214 1.83 3.07 2.98
#